data_AF-A0A5N8UUG2-F1
#
_entry.id   AF-A0A5N8UUG2-F1
#
_cell.length_a   1.000
_cell.length_b   1.000
_cell.length_c   1.000
_cell.angle_alpha   90.00
_cell.angle_beta   90.00
_cell.angle_gamma   90.00
#
_symmetry.space_group_name_H-M   'P 1'
#
loop_
_entity.id
_entity.type
_entity.pdbx_description
1 polymer ?
#
loop_
_entity_poly.entity_id
_entity_poly.type
_entity_poly.pdbx_seq_one_letter_code
_entity_poly.pdbx_strand_id
1 'polypeptide(L)'
;MLIRIIPAIFIAFLVSGCTATPAKQPLNAPLTNKSINVYSLISQDEIEALYPISNNSAVSAQFGLIGALVGGAIDSSINQSNAEKANDSLVEIRNQLLDLDFDLLFEEEIRKKLDDQVHIGSITTIKSIDELKNRLEVGESYLLLSTSYKLDIDFRTPLIETAVTLSEHGKTKKSSKTLYKNSFTYFGTSLPLAIKSQADIDKEITELNEKFTSKSDAYQSSHKNKMRLRKQVRKAKNTSLDHDQSVDIAARAWNQEYKGTLNKGLRSGIQDLFSIIETDIEDRTDPKQYEKIGTTPSGYPNYHKSILVSESDSRKIIRFTSGARAGALCSMPNTESDIKVVCI
;
A
#
# COMPACT_ATOMS: atom_id res chain seq x y z
N MET A 1 -4.20 -58.40 44.64
CA MET A 1 -3.95 -56.94 44.67
C MET A 1 -2.99 -56.64 43.54
N LEU A 2 -3.52 -56.28 42.36
CA LEU A 2 -2.77 -56.11 41.11
C LEU A 2 -2.82 -54.64 40.72
N ILE A 3 -1.69 -53.95 40.80
CA ILE A 3 -1.55 -52.53 40.43
C ILE A 3 -1.25 -52.48 38.93
N ARG A 4 -2.19 -51.94 38.14
CA ARG A 4 -1.99 -51.63 36.71
C ARG A 4 -1.27 -50.29 36.58
N ILE A 5 -0.06 -50.31 36.03
CA ILE A 5 0.68 -49.11 35.63
C ILE A 5 0.31 -48.81 34.17
N ILE A 6 -0.35 -47.68 33.94
CA ILE A 6 -0.66 -47.17 32.60
C ILE A 6 0.49 -46.23 32.20
N PRO A 7 1.23 -46.47 31.10
CA PRO A 7 2.21 -45.51 30.62
C PRO A 7 1.48 -44.36 29.90
N ALA A 8 1.61 -43.14 30.43
CA ALA A 8 1.17 -41.93 29.78
C ALA A 8 2.07 -41.62 28.58
N ILE A 9 1.55 -41.81 27.38
CA ILE A 9 2.18 -41.42 26.12
C ILE A 9 2.12 -39.88 26.03
N PHE A 10 3.24 -39.22 26.33
CA PHE A 10 3.44 -37.79 26.10
C PHE A 10 3.62 -37.57 24.58
N ILE A 11 2.54 -37.21 23.89
CA ILE A 11 2.60 -36.72 22.50
C ILE A 11 3.15 -35.29 22.55
N ALA A 12 4.46 -35.15 22.33
CA ALA A 12 5.07 -33.86 22.10
C ALA A 12 4.58 -33.31 20.76
N PHE A 13 3.59 -32.42 20.80
CA PHE A 13 3.25 -31.54 19.68
C PHE A 13 4.47 -30.65 19.42
N LEU A 14 5.34 -31.08 18.51
CA LEU A 14 6.31 -30.21 17.86
C LEU A 14 5.52 -29.23 17.01
N VAL A 15 5.10 -28.13 17.63
CA VAL A 15 4.67 -26.93 16.94
C VAL A 15 5.91 -26.42 16.22
N SER A 16 6.11 -26.90 15.01
CA SER A 16 6.97 -26.26 14.02
C SER A 16 6.33 -24.92 13.74
N GLY A 17 6.68 -23.92 14.57
CA GLY A 17 6.34 -22.54 14.29
C GLY A 17 6.86 -22.25 12.90
N CYS A 18 5.95 -22.03 11.94
CA CYS A 18 6.31 -21.49 10.64
C CYS A 18 7.01 -20.16 10.92
N THR A 19 8.34 -20.17 10.90
CA THR A 19 9.13 -18.95 10.96
C THR A 19 8.80 -18.20 9.68
N ALA A 20 7.99 -17.16 9.81
CA ALA A 20 7.67 -16.29 8.69
C ALA A 20 8.99 -15.84 8.06
N THR A 21 9.18 -16.15 6.78
CA THR A 21 10.38 -15.72 6.07
C THR A 21 10.34 -14.20 6.01
N PRO A 22 11.41 -13.49 6.42
CA PRO A 22 11.41 -12.04 6.42
C PRO A 22 11.19 -11.48 5.02
N ALA A 23 10.61 -10.28 4.95
CA ALA A 23 10.42 -9.55 3.70
C ALA A 23 11.75 -9.23 3.02
N LYS A 24 12.79 -8.87 3.78
CA LYS A 24 14.14 -8.67 3.24
C LYS A 24 14.95 -9.97 3.24
N GLN A 25 15.68 -10.21 2.15
CA GLN A 25 16.84 -11.10 2.08
C GLN A 25 18.00 -10.27 1.53
N PRO A 26 19.06 -10.01 2.32
CA PRO A 26 20.19 -9.23 1.86
C PRO A 26 20.96 -9.97 0.76
N LEU A 27 21.59 -9.21 -0.12
CA LEU A 27 22.44 -9.77 -1.17
C LEU A 27 23.75 -10.26 -0.56
N ASN A 28 23.90 -11.56 -0.27
CA ASN A 28 25.06 -12.04 0.49
C ASN A 28 26.32 -12.31 -0.36
N ALA A 29 26.17 -12.50 -1.67
CA ALA A 29 27.29 -12.73 -2.57
C ALA A 29 27.45 -11.54 -3.52
N PRO A 30 28.70 -11.17 -3.88
CA PRO A 30 28.91 -10.23 -4.98
C PRO A 30 28.29 -10.83 -6.24
N LEU A 31 27.67 -9.96 -7.02
CA LEU A 31 27.15 -10.34 -8.33
C LEU A 31 28.32 -10.75 -9.22
N THR A 32 28.11 -11.74 -10.07
CA THR A 32 29.06 -12.02 -11.15
C THR A 32 29.17 -10.79 -12.03
N ASN A 33 30.32 -10.50 -12.64
CA ASN A 33 30.53 -9.40 -13.60
C ASN A 33 29.69 -9.53 -14.91
N LYS A 34 28.65 -10.36 -14.90
CA LYS A 34 27.71 -10.52 -16.00
C LYS A 34 26.59 -9.50 -15.84
N SER A 35 26.17 -8.93 -16.94
CA SER A 35 25.02 -8.04 -16.99
C SER A 35 23.75 -8.75 -16.51
N ILE A 36 22.91 -8.06 -15.74
CA ILE A 36 21.63 -8.56 -15.23
C ILE A 36 20.49 -7.98 -16.06
N ASN A 37 19.63 -8.85 -16.58
CA ASN A 37 18.40 -8.41 -17.23
C ASN A 37 17.40 -7.95 -16.17
N VAL A 38 16.80 -6.79 -16.39
CA VAL A 38 15.80 -6.21 -15.51
C VAL A 38 14.43 -6.34 -16.14
N TYR A 39 13.48 -6.85 -15.36
CA TYR A 39 12.09 -6.97 -15.74
C TYR A 39 11.24 -6.06 -14.85
N SER A 40 10.62 -5.05 -15.46
CA SER A 40 9.69 -4.15 -14.78
C SER A 40 8.27 -4.69 -14.94
N LEU A 41 7.68 -5.21 -13.87
CA LEU A 41 6.31 -5.73 -13.85
C LEU A 41 5.37 -4.66 -13.30
N ILE A 42 4.66 -4.00 -14.21
CA ILE A 42 3.61 -3.02 -13.90
C ILE A 42 2.35 -3.51 -14.62
N SER A 43 1.52 -4.29 -13.90
CA SER A 43 0.35 -4.96 -14.49
C SER A 43 -0.82 -4.03 -14.80
N GLN A 44 -0.82 -2.83 -14.20
CA GLN A 44 -1.88 -1.84 -14.29
C GLN A 44 -1.50 -0.75 -15.30
N ASP A 45 -2.47 -0.31 -16.10
CA ASP A 45 -2.27 0.77 -17.07
C ASP A 45 -2.65 2.15 -16.49
N GLU A 46 -3.42 2.15 -15.40
CA GLU A 46 -3.91 3.37 -14.75
C GLU A 46 -3.73 3.29 -13.23
N ILE A 47 -3.86 4.44 -12.55
CA ILE A 47 -3.86 4.49 -11.09
C ILE A 47 -5.11 3.82 -10.52
N GLU A 48 -4.93 3.18 -9.37
CA GLU A 48 -5.98 2.47 -8.65
C GLU A 48 -6.26 3.13 -7.30
N ALA A 49 -7.20 2.60 -6.54
CA ALA A 49 -7.43 3.05 -5.19
C ALA A 49 -7.72 1.87 -4.25
N LEU A 50 -7.30 2.04 -3.00
CA LEU A 50 -7.75 1.19 -1.90
C LEU A 50 -9.20 1.51 -1.55
N TYR A 51 -9.94 0.49 -1.14
CA TYR A 51 -11.33 0.64 -0.71
C TYR A 51 -11.61 -0.27 0.51
N PRO A 52 -12.60 0.06 1.34
CA PRO A 52 -12.94 -0.75 2.50
C PRO A 52 -13.40 -2.15 2.09
N ILE A 53 -12.83 -3.19 2.71
CA ILE A 53 -13.22 -4.59 2.50
C ILE A 53 -13.98 -5.08 3.73
N SER A 54 -15.19 -5.61 3.52
CA SER A 54 -16.12 -6.00 4.61
C SER A 54 -15.79 -7.33 5.29
N ASN A 55 -14.86 -8.15 4.75
CA ASN A 55 -14.50 -9.47 5.31
C ASN A 55 -12.98 -9.58 5.53
N ASN A 56 -12.55 -9.36 6.78
CA ASN A 56 -11.14 -9.29 7.20
C ASN A 56 -10.44 -10.64 7.44
N SER A 57 -11.07 -11.78 7.15
CA SER A 57 -10.53 -13.09 7.54
C SER A 57 -9.47 -13.68 6.60
N ALA A 58 -9.21 -13.09 5.42
CA ALA A 58 -8.24 -13.63 4.46
C ALA A 58 -7.27 -12.61 3.82
N VAL A 59 -7.41 -11.31 4.11
CA VAL A 59 -6.63 -10.25 3.41
C VAL A 59 -5.21 -10.08 4.00
N SER A 60 -4.92 -10.66 5.18
CA SER A 60 -3.59 -10.58 5.79
C SER A 60 -2.50 -11.40 5.08
N ALA A 61 -2.85 -12.23 4.09
CA ALA A 61 -1.91 -13.08 3.35
C ALA A 61 -1.45 -12.51 1.99
N GLN A 62 -2.00 -11.39 1.52
CA GLN A 62 -1.68 -10.83 0.19
C GLN A 62 -0.57 -9.76 0.20
N PHE A 63 -0.06 -9.38 1.37
CA PHE A 63 1.00 -8.37 1.51
C PHE A 63 2.40 -8.82 1.04
N GLY A 64 2.53 -10.00 0.41
CA GLY A 64 3.82 -10.58 0.01
C GLY A 64 4.06 -10.68 -1.50
N LEU A 65 3.04 -10.48 -2.34
CA LEU A 65 3.17 -10.52 -3.79
C LEU A 65 2.22 -9.49 -4.38
N ILE A 66 2.79 -8.39 -4.84
CA ILE A 66 2.15 -7.41 -5.71
C ILE A 66 1.43 -8.17 -6.83
N GLY A 67 0.13 -7.93 -7.00
CA GLY A 67 -0.67 -8.59 -8.04
C GLY A 67 -1.89 -9.38 -7.55
N ALA A 68 -2.60 -8.89 -6.54
CA ALA A 68 -4.01 -9.23 -6.38
C ALA A 68 -4.82 -7.96 -6.14
N LEU A 69 -4.81 -7.06 -7.13
CA LEU A 69 -6.07 -6.41 -7.49
C LEU A 69 -7.09 -7.51 -7.64
N VAL A 70 -8.13 -7.43 -6.82
CA VAL A 70 -8.98 -8.58 -6.59
C VAL A 70 -9.89 -8.80 -7.80
N GLY A 71 -9.36 -9.49 -8.81
CA GLY A 71 -10.09 -10.31 -9.77
C GLY A 71 -10.28 -11.75 -9.28
N GLY A 72 -10.15 -11.98 -7.97
CA GLY A 72 -10.36 -13.28 -7.34
C GLY A 72 -11.58 -13.24 -6.42
N ALA A 73 -12.74 -13.62 -6.96
CA ALA A 73 -13.96 -14.04 -6.25
C ALA A 73 -14.13 -13.49 -4.82
N ILE A 74 -14.34 -12.16 -4.69
CA ILE A 74 -14.91 -11.64 -3.45
C ILE A 74 -16.41 -11.84 -3.54
N ASP A 75 -16.89 -12.87 -2.86
CA ASP A 75 -18.29 -13.33 -2.86
C ASP A 75 -19.25 -12.41 -2.08
N SER A 76 -18.97 -11.10 -2.03
CA SER A 76 -19.90 -10.12 -1.45
C SER A 76 -20.10 -8.95 -2.40
N SER A 77 -21.36 -8.75 -2.80
CA SER A 77 -21.83 -7.60 -3.57
C SER A 77 -21.39 -6.26 -2.99
N ILE A 78 -21.14 -6.20 -1.68
CA ILE A 78 -20.66 -5.02 -0.96
C ILE A 78 -19.24 -4.63 -1.41
N ASN A 79 -18.32 -5.61 -1.51
CA ASN A 79 -16.95 -5.31 -1.90
C ASN A 79 -16.84 -4.96 -3.39
N GLN A 80 -17.63 -5.62 -4.24
CA GLN A 80 -17.76 -5.23 -5.64
C GLN A 80 -18.31 -3.79 -5.78
N SER A 81 -19.38 -3.46 -5.05
CA SER A 81 -19.94 -2.10 -5.07
C SER A 81 -18.94 -1.04 -4.57
N ASN A 82 -18.15 -1.34 -3.53
CA ASN A 82 -17.10 -0.43 -3.05
C ASN A 82 -16.00 -0.23 -4.10
N ALA A 83 -15.59 -1.30 -4.79
CA ALA A 83 -14.61 -1.22 -5.87
C ALA A 83 -15.14 -0.43 -7.08
N GLU A 84 -16.40 -0.63 -7.47
CA GLU A 84 -17.05 0.12 -8.55
C GLU A 84 -17.12 1.61 -8.23
N LYS A 85 -17.60 1.98 -7.03
CA LYS A 85 -17.62 3.37 -6.57
C LYS A 85 -16.24 4.01 -6.56
N ALA A 86 -15.24 3.30 -6.04
CA ALA A 86 -13.87 3.79 -6.02
C ALA A 86 -13.35 4.05 -7.45
N ASN A 87 -13.63 3.16 -8.39
CA ASN A 87 -13.26 3.34 -9.80
C ASN A 87 -13.98 4.52 -10.46
N ASP A 88 -15.26 4.73 -10.18
CA ASP A 88 -16.02 5.88 -10.71
C ASP A 88 -15.42 7.20 -10.24
N SER A 89 -15.04 7.30 -8.96
CA SER A 89 -14.38 8.51 -8.41
C SER A 89 -12.95 8.72 -8.95
N LEU A 90 -12.32 7.71 -9.55
CA LEU A 90 -10.98 7.82 -10.14
C LEU A 90 -10.97 8.36 -11.57
N VAL A 91 -12.10 8.38 -12.28
CA VAL A 91 -12.13 8.75 -13.71
C VAL A 91 -11.48 10.12 -13.97
N GLU A 92 -11.83 11.13 -13.17
CA GLU A 92 -11.24 12.48 -13.30
C GLU A 92 -9.75 12.53 -12.93
N ILE A 93 -9.31 11.68 -12.00
CA ILE A 93 -7.92 11.58 -11.60
C ILE A 93 -7.10 10.93 -12.71
N ARG A 94 -7.59 9.82 -13.28
CA ARG A 94 -6.94 9.10 -14.38
C ARG A 94 -6.78 9.98 -15.61
N ASN A 95 -7.79 10.78 -15.93
CA ASN A 95 -7.72 11.75 -17.02
C ASN A 95 -6.58 12.77 -16.86
N GLN A 96 -6.20 13.13 -15.62
CA GLN A 96 -5.06 14.03 -15.38
C GLN A 96 -3.70 13.33 -15.50
N LEU A 97 -3.69 11.99 -15.47
CA LEU A 97 -2.49 11.17 -15.55
C LEU A 97 -2.32 10.54 -16.94
N LEU A 98 -3.15 10.87 -17.93
CA LEU A 98 -3.02 10.34 -19.30
C LEU A 98 -1.64 10.59 -19.92
N ASP A 99 -1.00 11.71 -19.57
CA ASP A 99 0.35 12.05 -20.04
C ASP A 99 1.47 11.47 -19.16
N LEU A 100 1.13 10.70 -18.12
CA LEU A 100 2.10 10.06 -17.24
C LEU A 100 2.44 8.67 -17.78
N ASP A 101 3.52 8.59 -18.55
CA ASP A 101 4.11 7.31 -18.93
C ASP A 101 4.90 6.73 -17.74
N PHE A 102 4.20 5.94 -16.92
CA PHE A 102 4.76 5.36 -15.71
C PHE A 102 5.83 4.30 -16.02
N ASP A 103 5.66 3.56 -17.11
CA ASP A 103 6.59 2.51 -17.55
C ASP A 103 7.92 3.14 -17.98
N LEU A 104 7.87 4.22 -18.77
CA LEU A 104 9.07 4.97 -19.18
C LEU A 104 9.82 5.57 -17.98
N LEU A 105 9.10 6.16 -17.03
CA LEU A 105 9.72 6.76 -15.84
C LEU A 105 10.42 5.72 -14.96
N PHE A 106 9.82 4.54 -14.83
CA PHE A 106 10.47 3.43 -14.14
C PHE A 106 11.71 2.96 -14.88
N GLU A 107 11.66 2.80 -16.20
CA GLU A 107 12.84 2.42 -16.99
C GLU A 107 13.99 3.43 -16.82
N GLU A 108 13.69 4.73 -16.90
CA GLU A 108 14.68 5.80 -16.73
C GLU A 108 15.37 5.73 -15.35
N GLU A 109 14.60 5.60 -14.27
CA GLU A 109 15.16 5.55 -12.92
C GLU A 109 15.86 4.21 -12.63
N ILE A 110 15.42 3.08 -13.22
CA ILE A 110 16.17 1.80 -13.18
C ILE A 110 17.57 2.01 -13.75
N ARG A 111 17.70 2.56 -14.97
CA ARG A 111 19.00 2.79 -15.62
C ARG A 111 19.88 3.72 -14.78
N LYS A 112 19.29 4.79 -14.27
CA LYS A 112 20.02 5.84 -13.57
C LYS A 112 20.49 5.44 -12.17
N LYS A 113 19.74 4.59 -11.46
CA LYS A 113 19.95 4.32 -10.03
C LYS A 113 20.42 2.93 -9.69
N LEU A 114 20.29 1.96 -10.61
CA LEU A 114 20.62 0.56 -10.32
C LEU A 114 21.76 0.01 -11.17
N ASP A 115 22.23 0.74 -12.19
CA ASP A 115 23.28 0.23 -13.09
C ASP A 115 24.60 -0.04 -12.35
N ASP A 116 25.01 0.86 -11.46
CA ASP A 116 26.24 0.72 -10.67
C ASP A 116 26.17 -0.48 -9.70
N GLN A 117 24.96 -0.86 -9.27
CA GLN A 117 24.72 -1.88 -8.26
C GLN A 117 24.57 -3.27 -8.87
N VAL A 118 23.95 -3.38 -10.04
CA VAL A 118 23.62 -4.69 -10.67
C VAL A 118 24.14 -4.88 -12.09
N HIS A 119 24.85 -3.91 -12.68
CA HIS A 119 25.31 -3.93 -14.08
C HIS A 119 24.18 -4.29 -15.05
N ILE A 120 23.35 -3.33 -15.41
CA ILE A 120 22.13 -3.60 -16.17
C ILE A 120 22.48 -4.04 -17.60
N GLY A 121 21.87 -5.15 -18.03
CA GLY A 121 21.90 -5.61 -19.42
C GLY A 121 20.77 -4.98 -20.23
N SER A 122 19.65 -5.68 -20.29
CA SER A 122 18.41 -5.18 -20.89
C SER A 122 17.37 -4.82 -19.83
N ILE A 123 16.48 -3.89 -20.14
CA ILE A 123 15.28 -3.60 -19.34
C ILE A 123 14.09 -3.94 -20.20
N THR A 124 13.17 -4.73 -19.65
CA THR A 124 11.94 -5.14 -20.33
C THR A 124 10.74 -4.91 -19.42
N THR A 125 9.78 -4.13 -19.88
CA THR A 125 8.48 -4.04 -19.21
C THR A 125 7.64 -5.26 -19.58
N ILE A 126 7.05 -5.89 -18.56
CA ILE A 126 6.19 -7.07 -18.68
C ILE A 126 4.88 -6.81 -17.96
N LYS A 127 3.80 -7.47 -18.38
CA LYS A 127 2.47 -7.28 -17.77
C LYS A 127 2.05 -8.43 -16.86
N SER A 128 2.79 -9.55 -16.86
CA SER A 128 2.52 -10.68 -15.98
C SER A 128 3.75 -11.51 -15.61
N ILE A 129 3.67 -12.24 -14.50
CA ILE A 129 4.68 -13.22 -14.09
C ILE A 129 4.79 -14.39 -15.08
N ASP A 130 3.70 -14.75 -15.77
CA ASP A 130 3.74 -15.83 -16.76
C ASP A 130 4.49 -15.40 -18.04
N GLU A 131 4.40 -14.12 -18.42
CA GLU A 131 5.24 -13.55 -19.46
C GLU A 131 6.72 -13.64 -19.10
N LEU A 132 7.10 -13.29 -17.86
CA LEU A 132 8.47 -13.44 -17.37
C LEU A 132 8.97 -14.89 -17.51
N LYS A 133 8.19 -15.86 -17.02
CA LYS A 133 8.57 -17.29 -17.05
C LYS A 133 8.82 -17.81 -18.46
N ASN A 134 8.18 -17.22 -19.48
CA ASN A 134 8.36 -17.61 -20.87
C ASN A 134 9.59 -16.96 -21.53
N ARG A 135 10.15 -15.92 -20.91
CA ARG A 135 11.33 -15.18 -21.39
C ARG A 135 12.63 -15.65 -20.74
N LEU A 136 12.57 -16.14 -19.50
CA LEU A 136 13.76 -16.53 -18.74
C LEU A 136 14.50 -17.72 -19.34
N GLU A 137 15.81 -17.56 -19.50
CA GLU A 137 16.72 -18.64 -19.89
C GLU A 137 17.29 -19.36 -18.66
N VAL A 138 17.61 -20.65 -18.82
CA VAL A 138 18.23 -21.44 -17.73
C VAL A 138 19.61 -20.87 -17.40
N GLY A 139 19.82 -20.54 -16.13
CA GLY A 139 21.05 -19.95 -15.61
C GLY A 139 21.12 -18.43 -15.75
N GLU A 140 20.06 -17.78 -16.23
CA GLU A 140 19.97 -16.33 -16.30
C GLU A 140 19.80 -15.71 -14.90
N SER A 141 20.60 -14.69 -14.60
CA SER A 141 20.38 -13.81 -13.45
C SER A 141 19.52 -12.64 -13.87
N TYR A 142 18.42 -12.41 -13.14
CA TYR A 142 17.47 -11.35 -13.46
C TYR A 142 17.01 -10.59 -12.22
N LEU A 143 16.76 -9.29 -12.40
CA LEU A 143 16.15 -8.42 -11.42
C LEU A 143 14.70 -8.18 -11.83
N LEU A 144 13.75 -8.54 -10.97
CA LEU A 144 12.33 -8.26 -11.14
C LEU A 144 11.92 -7.16 -10.17
N LEU A 145 11.40 -6.06 -10.71
CA LEU A 145 10.70 -5.02 -9.96
C LEU A 145 9.23 -5.17 -10.25
N SER A 146 8.47 -5.70 -9.29
CA SER A 146 7.02 -5.71 -9.38
C SER A 146 6.50 -4.46 -8.71
N THR A 147 5.69 -3.67 -9.41
CA THR A 147 5.25 -2.36 -8.93
C THR A 147 3.74 -2.20 -9.08
N SER A 148 3.14 -1.54 -8.08
CA SER A 148 1.77 -1.02 -8.17
C SER A 148 1.73 0.41 -7.63
N TYR A 149 0.85 1.24 -8.19
CA TYR A 149 0.65 2.61 -7.76
C TYR A 149 -0.85 2.90 -7.57
N LYS A 150 -1.21 3.43 -6.40
CA LYS A 150 -2.62 3.56 -6.02
C LYS A 150 -2.83 4.78 -5.14
N LEU A 151 -4.07 5.21 -4.95
CA LEU A 151 -4.47 6.10 -3.88
C LEU A 151 -4.86 5.29 -2.64
N ASP A 152 -4.55 5.83 -1.47
CA ASP A 152 -5.01 5.28 -0.20
C ASP A 152 -6.54 5.36 -0.09
N ILE A 153 -7.11 4.70 0.92
CA ILE A 153 -8.55 4.53 1.12
C ILE A 153 -9.30 5.87 1.12
N ASP A 154 -8.69 6.94 1.63
CA ASP A 154 -9.29 8.28 1.68
C ASP A 154 -9.09 9.11 0.41
N PHE A 155 -8.44 8.55 -0.62
CA PHE A 155 -8.09 9.18 -1.89
C PHE A 155 -7.14 10.39 -1.77
N ARG A 156 -6.60 10.65 -0.59
CA ARG A 156 -5.77 11.83 -0.33
C ARG A 156 -4.29 11.58 -0.54
N THR A 157 -3.85 10.33 -0.43
CA THR A 157 -2.43 9.97 -0.41
C THR A 157 -2.11 9.01 -1.55
N PRO A 158 -1.29 9.40 -2.55
CA PRO A 158 -0.78 8.45 -3.51
C PRO A 158 0.28 7.57 -2.86
N LEU A 159 0.33 6.31 -3.24
CA LEU A 159 1.34 5.37 -2.76
C LEU A 159 1.87 4.50 -3.90
N ILE A 160 3.16 4.18 -3.82
CA ILE A 160 3.87 3.32 -4.76
C ILE A 160 4.45 2.15 -3.96
N GLU A 161 4.06 0.94 -4.31
CA GLU A 161 4.60 -0.28 -3.71
C GLU A 161 5.46 -0.98 -4.73
N THR A 162 6.66 -1.39 -4.33
CA THR A 162 7.56 -2.16 -5.20
C THR A 162 8.20 -3.30 -4.45
N ALA A 163 8.07 -4.50 -4.99
CA ALA A 163 8.77 -5.69 -4.53
C ALA A 163 9.92 -5.93 -5.50
N VAL A 164 11.14 -5.91 -4.97
CA VAL A 164 12.36 -6.10 -5.74
C VAL A 164 12.88 -7.49 -5.44
N THR A 165 13.14 -8.28 -6.48
CA THR A 165 13.75 -9.60 -6.34
C THR A 165 14.86 -9.77 -7.37
N LEU A 166 16.03 -10.14 -6.91
CA LEU A 166 17.14 -10.57 -7.76
C LEU A 166 17.26 -12.07 -7.63
N SER A 167 17.17 -12.79 -8.75
CA SER A 167 17.15 -14.26 -8.75
C SER A 167 17.99 -14.83 -9.90
N GLU A 168 18.43 -16.06 -9.72
CA GLU A 168 19.04 -16.89 -10.76
C GLU A 168 18.04 -17.97 -11.19
N HIS A 169 17.68 -18.01 -12.48
CA HIS A 169 16.75 -18.99 -13.01
C HIS A 169 17.39 -20.38 -13.05
N GLY A 170 16.88 -21.32 -12.26
CA GLY A 170 17.45 -22.66 -12.21
C GLY A 170 17.07 -23.55 -13.39
N LYS A 171 17.62 -24.78 -13.39
CA LYS A 171 17.43 -25.77 -14.47
C LYS A 171 16.00 -26.26 -14.66
N THR A 172 15.12 -26.05 -13.68
CA THR A 172 13.71 -26.38 -13.78
C THR A 172 12.88 -25.10 -13.74
N LYS A 173 11.75 -25.06 -14.45
CA LYS A 173 10.83 -23.90 -14.49
C LYS A 173 10.35 -23.39 -13.12
N LYS A 174 10.58 -24.15 -12.03
CA LYS A 174 10.17 -23.82 -10.65
C LYS A 174 11.34 -23.53 -9.70
N SER A 175 12.60 -23.62 -10.13
CA SER A 175 13.75 -23.58 -9.22
C SER A 175 14.56 -22.29 -9.33
N SER A 176 13.93 -21.11 -9.34
CA SER A 176 14.68 -19.87 -9.23
C SER A 176 15.27 -19.73 -7.82
N LYS A 177 16.56 -19.40 -7.73
CA LYS A 177 17.23 -19.11 -6.46
C LYS A 177 17.22 -17.60 -6.24
N THR A 178 16.49 -17.14 -5.23
CA THR A 178 16.53 -15.73 -4.82
C THR A 178 17.88 -15.40 -4.19
N LEU A 179 18.54 -14.38 -4.72
CA LEU A 179 19.81 -13.84 -4.22
C LEU A 179 19.58 -12.63 -3.32
N TYR A 180 18.63 -11.77 -3.71
CA TYR A 180 18.17 -10.62 -2.93
C TYR A 180 16.66 -10.47 -3.07
N LYS A 181 16.02 -10.01 -2.01
CA LYS A 181 14.63 -9.55 -2.08
C LYS A 181 14.37 -8.46 -1.04
N ASN A 182 13.51 -7.51 -1.37
CA ASN A 182 12.89 -6.64 -0.37
C ASN A 182 11.59 -6.04 -0.91
N SER A 183 10.79 -5.45 -0.02
CA SER A 183 9.58 -4.70 -0.35
C SER A 183 9.71 -3.26 0.14
N PHE A 184 9.26 -2.35 -0.71
CA PHE A 184 9.32 -0.91 -0.50
C PHE A 184 7.94 -0.30 -0.65
N THR A 185 7.60 0.62 0.25
CA THR A 185 6.37 1.42 0.16
C THR A 185 6.72 2.88 0.24
N TYR A 186 6.29 3.65 -0.75
CA TYR A 186 6.38 5.11 -0.75
C TYR A 186 4.99 5.70 -0.56
N PHE A 187 4.83 6.60 0.39
CA PHE A 187 3.66 7.45 0.53
C PHE A 187 3.98 8.85 0.01
N GLY A 188 3.24 9.34 -0.97
CA GLY A 188 3.35 10.71 -1.44
C GLY A 188 2.77 11.71 -0.44
N THR A 189 2.75 12.98 -0.84
CA THR A 189 2.12 14.04 -0.05
C THR A 189 0.61 13.81 0.01
N SER A 190 0.07 13.78 1.22
CA SER A 190 -1.37 13.70 1.45
C SER A 190 -2.02 15.07 1.25
N LEU A 191 -3.17 15.10 0.57
CA LEU A 191 -4.04 16.28 0.58
C LEU A 191 -4.48 16.61 2.02
N PRO A 192 -4.85 17.87 2.34
CA PRO A 192 -5.44 18.19 3.63
C PRO A 192 -6.71 17.38 3.90
N LEU A 193 -7.07 17.26 5.18
CA LEU A 193 -8.30 16.60 5.59
C LEU A 193 -9.50 17.35 5.01
N ALA A 194 -10.33 16.64 4.27
CA ALA A 194 -11.60 17.18 3.83
C ALA A 194 -12.49 17.44 5.05
N ILE A 195 -13.05 18.64 5.15
CA ILE A 195 -14.05 19.02 6.16
C ILE A 195 -15.27 19.59 5.45
N LYS A 196 -16.47 19.36 6.00
CA LYS A 196 -17.68 19.97 5.45
C LYS A 196 -17.54 21.49 5.46
N SER A 197 -17.81 22.13 4.32
CA SER A 197 -17.88 23.58 4.26
C SER A 197 -19.11 24.08 5.02
N GLN A 198 -19.08 25.34 5.50
CA GLN A 198 -20.26 25.92 6.16
C GLN A 198 -21.48 25.94 5.22
N ALA A 199 -21.25 26.17 3.91
CA ALA A 199 -22.32 26.15 2.91
C ALA A 199 -22.98 24.77 2.78
N ASP A 200 -22.19 23.69 2.83
CA ASP A 200 -22.73 22.32 2.81
C ASP A 200 -23.51 21.99 4.08
N ILE A 201 -23.01 22.44 5.24
CA ILE A 201 -23.71 22.31 6.53
C ILE A 201 -25.06 23.03 6.48
N ASP A 202 -25.08 24.27 5.98
CA ASP A 202 -26.29 25.08 5.89
C ASP A 202 -27.30 24.50 4.90
N LYS A 203 -26.82 23.96 3.77
CA LYS A 203 -27.64 23.24 2.80
C LYS A 203 -28.27 21.99 3.41
N GLU A 204 -27.48 21.14 4.08
CA GLU A 204 -27.98 19.92 4.74
C GLU A 204 -29.01 20.25 5.82
N ILE A 205 -28.79 21.30 6.62
CA ILE A 205 -29.75 21.77 7.62
C ILE A 205 -31.05 22.26 6.96
N THR A 206 -30.95 22.98 5.85
CA THR A 206 -32.11 23.48 5.08
C THR A 206 -32.95 22.32 4.57
N GLU A 207 -32.33 21.33 3.91
CA GLU A 207 -33.01 20.14 3.40
C GLU A 207 -33.68 19.32 4.52
N LEU A 208 -33.03 19.21 5.68
CA LEU A 208 -33.63 18.54 6.85
C LEU A 208 -34.88 19.27 7.37
N ASN A 209 -34.84 20.61 7.40
CA ASN A 209 -35.98 21.43 7.83
C ASN A 209 -37.13 21.37 6.81
N GLU A 210 -36.83 21.43 5.51
CA GLU A 210 -37.82 21.27 4.43
C GLU A 210 -38.47 19.88 4.48
N LYS A 211 -37.67 18.83 4.64
CA LYS A 211 -38.18 17.46 4.79
C LYS A 211 -39.04 17.29 6.03
N PHE A 212 -38.76 18.00 7.11
CA PHE A 212 -39.60 17.97 8.32
C PHE A 212 -40.91 18.74 8.15
N THR A 213 -40.85 19.94 7.55
CA THR A 213 -42.01 20.81 7.31
C THR A 213 -42.95 20.27 6.23
N SER A 214 -42.46 19.42 5.32
CA SER A 214 -43.29 18.69 4.36
C SER A 214 -44.17 17.58 4.98
N LYS A 215 -44.01 17.27 6.27
CA LYS A 215 -44.81 16.25 6.98
C LYS A 215 -46.08 16.85 7.58
N SER A 216 -47.05 16.00 7.92
CA SER A 216 -48.31 16.46 8.52
C SER A 216 -48.11 17.18 9.87
N ASP A 217 -49.05 18.06 10.22
CA ASP A 217 -49.01 18.81 11.49
C ASP A 217 -48.91 17.92 12.74
N ALA A 218 -49.58 16.76 12.71
CA ALA A 218 -49.50 15.75 13.76
C ALA A 218 -48.07 15.18 13.89
N TYR A 219 -47.40 14.94 12.76
CA TYR A 219 -46.01 14.50 12.74
C TYR A 219 -45.07 15.58 13.29
N GLN A 220 -45.26 16.83 12.85
CA GLN A 220 -44.44 17.97 13.26
C GLN A 220 -44.62 18.31 14.74
N SER A 221 -45.83 18.17 15.28
CA SER A 221 -46.15 18.47 16.69
C SER A 221 -45.58 17.45 17.68
N SER A 222 -45.29 16.23 17.22
CA SER A 222 -44.72 15.17 18.06
C SER A 222 -43.35 15.54 18.63
N HIS A 223 -43.22 15.53 19.96
CA HIS A 223 -41.96 15.80 20.65
C HIS A 223 -40.82 14.87 20.18
N LYS A 224 -41.12 13.58 19.96
CA LYS A 224 -40.16 12.58 19.47
C LYS A 224 -39.58 12.96 18.11
N ASN A 225 -40.43 13.45 17.19
CA ASN A 225 -39.99 13.85 15.86
C ASN A 225 -39.18 15.14 15.87
N LYS A 226 -39.59 16.14 16.68
CA LYS A 226 -38.78 17.36 16.91
C LYS A 226 -37.39 17.02 17.47
N MET A 227 -37.32 16.08 18.40
CA MET A 227 -36.04 15.61 18.95
C MET A 227 -35.19 14.88 17.90
N ARG A 228 -35.81 14.08 17.01
CA ARG A 228 -35.11 13.44 15.89
C ARG A 228 -34.52 14.46 14.92
N LEU A 229 -35.28 15.51 14.56
CA LEU A 229 -34.77 16.61 13.74
C LEU A 229 -33.59 17.30 14.41
N ARG A 230 -33.71 17.70 15.69
CA ARG A 230 -32.60 18.32 16.44
C ARG A 230 -31.34 17.45 16.46
N LYS A 231 -31.50 16.13 16.62
CA LYS A 231 -30.37 15.18 16.55
C LYS A 231 -29.76 15.12 15.16
N GLN A 232 -30.57 15.16 14.10
CA GLN A 232 -30.08 15.21 12.71
C GLN A 232 -29.36 16.52 12.41
N VAL A 233 -29.91 17.67 12.80
CA VAL A 233 -29.26 18.98 12.68
C VAL A 233 -27.93 19.02 13.45
N ARG A 234 -27.88 18.47 14.68
CA ARG A 234 -26.62 18.37 15.43
C ARG A 234 -25.59 17.49 14.72
N LYS A 235 -26.02 16.42 14.04
CA LYS A 235 -25.14 15.57 13.22
C LYS A 235 -24.68 16.29 11.94
N ALA A 236 -25.56 17.04 11.28
CA ALA A 236 -25.22 17.83 10.10
C ALA A 236 -24.17 18.90 10.41
N LYS A 237 -24.23 19.49 11.61
CA LYS A 237 -23.20 20.41 12.13
C LYS A 237 -21.86 19.74 12.45
N ASN A 238 -21.77 18.42 12.43
CA ASN A 238 -20.49 17.76 12.57
C ASN A 238 -19.72 17.94 11.27
N THR A 239 -18.52 18.53 11.37
CA THR A 239 -17.65 18.80 10.22
C THR A 239 -17.02 17.54 9.63
N SER A 240 -17.02 16.43 10.38
CA SER A 240 -16.53 15.14 9.88
C SER A 240 -17.41 14.66 8.73
N LEU A 241 -16.78 14.38 7.59
CA LEU A 241 -17.40 13.73 6.44
C LEU A 241 -17.51 12.22 6.69
N ASP A 242 -18.50 11.58 6.06
CA ASP A 242 -18.43 10.13 5.89
C ASP A 242 -17.38 9.78 4.81
N HIS A 243 -17.10 8.48 4.66
CA HIS A 243 -16.05 8.00 3.76
C HIS A 243 -16.31 8.40 2.30
N ASP A 244 -17.52 8.12 1.79
CA ASP A 244 -17.92 8.41 0.41
C ASP A 244 -17.81 9.93 0.14
N GLN A 245 -18.30 10.77 1.07
CA GLN A 245 -18.17 12.22 0.96
C GLN A 245 -16.71 12.70 0.98
N SER A 246 -15.86 12.06 1.77
CA SER A 246 -14.43 12.39 1.86
C SER A 246 -13.71 12.06 0.55
N VAL A 247 -13.98 10.88 -0.01
CA VAL A 247 -13.43 10.41 -1.29
C VAL A 247 -13.85 11.33 -2.42
N ASP A 248 -15.13 11.71 -2.51
CA ASP A 248 -15.64 12.60 -3.55
C ASP A 248 -15.04 14.02 -3.47
N ILE A 249 -14.76 14.51 -2.27
CA ILE A 249 -14.07 15.79 -2.09
C ILE A 249 -12.59 15.67 -2.47
N ALA A 250 -11.90 14.61 -2.04
CA ALA A 250 -10.49 14.39 -2.37
C ALA A 250 -10.28 14.22 -3.88
N ALA A 251 -11.13 13.45 -4.55
CA ALA A 251 -11.08 13.25 -6.00
C ALA A 251 -11.23 14.58 -6.77
N ARG A 252 -12.22 15.39 -6.40
CA ARG A 252 -12.41 16.73 -6.98
C ARG A 252 -11.25 17.67 -6.66
N ALA A 253 -10.72 17.62 -5.44
CA ALA A 253 -9.60 18.46 -5.01
C ALA A 253 -8.35 18.19 -5.87
N TRP A 254 -8.05 16.92 -6.20
CA TRP A 254 -6.98 16.59 -7.13
C TRP A 254 -7.17 17.23 -8.51
N ASN A 255 -8.40 17.30 -9.01
CA ASN A 255 -8.70 17.85 -10.35
C ASN A 255 -8.79 19.39 -10.41
N GLN A 256 -9.13 20.02 -9.29
CA GLN A 256 -9.39 21.47 -9.25
C GLN A 256 -8.25 22.22 -8.55
N GLU A 257 -8.14 22.06 -7.23
CA GLU A 257 -7.23 22.85 -6.39
C GLU A 257 -5.77 22.36 -6.51
N TYR A 258 -5.57 21.05 -6.60
CA TYR A 258 -4.26 20.40 -6.61
C TYR A 258 -3.89 19.84 -7.99
N LYS A 259 -4.44 20.40 -9.06
CA LYS A 259 -4.22 19.94 -10.43
C LYS A 259 -2.73 19.85 -10.75
N GLY A 260 -2.30 18.69 -11.25
CA GLY A 260 -0.90 18.42 -11.60
C GLY A 260 0.01 18.09 -10.41
N THR A 261 -0.40 18.37 -9.18
CA THR A 261 0.37 18.00 -7.96
C THR A 261 0.49 16.49 -7.83
N LEU A 262 -0.54 15.73 -8.20
CA LEU A 262 -0.50 14.26 -8.19
C LEU A 262 0.56 13.72 -9.17
N ASN A 263 0.57 14.20 -10.40
CA ASN A 263 1.53 13.80 -11.43
C ASN A 263 2.97 14.10 -10.97
N LYS A 264 3.23 15.34 -10.51
CA LYS A 264 4.53 15.72 -9.96
C LYS A 264 4.91 14.86 -8.75
N GLY A 265 3.97 14.59 -7.85
CA GLY A 265 4.16 13.78 -6.66
C GLY A 265 4.50 12.33 -6.98
N LEU A 266 3.85 11.73 -7.98
CA LEU A 266 4.17 10.39 -8.46
C LEU A 266 5.58 10.37 -9.07
N ARG A 267 5.94 11.32 -9.93
CA ARG A 267 7.30 11.41 -10.52
C ARG A 267 8.39 11.51 -9.45
N SER A 268 8.25 12.43 -8.50
CA SER A 268 9.19 12.54 -7.38
C SER A 268 9.19 11.29 -6.50
N GLY A 269 8.03 10.64 -6.36
CA GLY A 269 7.93 9.40 -5.60
C GLY A 269 8.67 8.23 -6.21
N ILE A 270 8.70 8.13 -7.54
CA ILE A 270 9.53 7.15 -8.24
C ILE A 270 11.01 7.40 -7.93
N GLN A 271 11.47 8.64 -8.05
CA GLN A 271 12.88 9.02 -7.78
C GLN A 271 13.31 8.72 -6.33
N ASP A 272 12.45 9.07 -5.37
CA ASP A 272 12.67 8.78 -3.95
C ASP A 272 12.72 7.27 -3.70
N LEU A 273 11.77 6.52 -4.28
CA LEU A 273 11.69 5.07 -4.17
C LEU A 273 12.97 4.40 -4.68
N PHE A 274 13.46 4.78 -5.85
CA PHE A 274 14.69 4.21 -6.41
C PHE A 274 15.94 4.56 -5.59
N SER A 275 15.99 5.76 -4.99
CA SER A 275 17.09 6.11 -4.07
C SER A 275 17.11 5.22 -2.82
N ILE A 276 15.92 4.80 -2.34
CA ILE A 276 15.80 3.86 -1.22
C ILE A 276 16.18 2.43 -1.65
N ILE A 277 15.75 2.00 -2.84
CA ILE A 277 16.10 0.68 -3.39
C ILE A 277 17.62 0.55 -3.58
N GLU A 278 18.24 1.55 -4.21
CA GLU A 278 19.69 1.66 -4.42
C GLU A 278 20.45 1.43 -3.11
N THR A 279 20.12 2.24 -2.10
CA THR A 279 20.74 2.16 -0.76
C THR A 279 20.52 0.80 -0.08
N ASP A 280 19.33 0.19 -0.25
CA ASP A 280 19.00 -1.08 0.40
C ASP A 280 19.67 -2.30 -0.24
N ILE A 281 19.90 -2.28 -1.56
CA ILE A 281 20.63 -3.34 -2.27
C ILE A 281 22.09 -3.38 -1.79
N GLU A 282 22.68 -2.22 -1.48
CA GLU A 282 24.02 -2.12 -0.90
C GLU A 282 24.06 -2.65 0.55
N ASP A 283 22.97 -2.51 1.29
CA ASP A 283 22.84 -2.94 2.68
C ASP A 283 22.75 -4.47 2.83
N ARG A 284 23.90 -5.05 3.23
CA ARG A 284 24.13 -6.49 3.45
C ARG A 284 23.66 -7.00 4.82
N THR A 285 23.08 -6.14 5.67
CA THR A 285 22.76 -6.53 7.04
C THR A 285 21.56 -7.49 7.11
N ASP A 286 21.70 -8.55 7.91
CA ASP A 286 20.62 -9.51 8.19
C ASP A 286 19.46 -8.79 8.92
N PRO A 287 18.21 -8.93 8.45
CA PRO A 287 17.04 -8.33 9.09
C PRO A 287 16.92 -8.55 10.59
N LYS A 288 17.38 -9.69 11.10
CA LYS A 288 17.39 -10.02 12.54
C LYS A 288 18.27 -9.09 13.37
N GLN A 289 19.24 -8.43 12.75
CA GLN A 289 20.09 -7.46 13.46
C GLN A 289 19.31 -6.18 13.79
N TYR A 290 18.32 -5.79 12.98
CA TYR A 290 17.49 -4.62 13.29
C TYR A 290 16.58 -4.84 14.50
N GLU A 291 16.18 -6.09 14.79
CA GLU A 291 15.36 -6.42 15.99
C GLU A 291 16.03 -5.98 17.29
N LYS A 292 17.36 -6.03 17.34
CA LYS A 292 18.14 -5.73 18.55
C LYS A 292 18.33 -4.24 18.80
N ILE A 293 18.12 -3.42 17.77
CA ILE A 293 18.47 -2.00 17.76
C ILE A 293 17.20 -1.13 17.82
N GLY A 294 16.02 -1.72 17.63
CA GLY A 294 14.86 -0.94 17.23
C GLY A 294 13.98 -0.33 18.31
N THR A 295 13.75 0.98 18.18
CA THR A 295 12.71 1.74 18.88
C THR A 295 11.59 2.11 17.89
N THR A 296 10.37 1.66 18.20
CA THR A 296 9.20 2.03 17.39
C THR A 296 8.99 3.54 17.44
N PRO A 297 8.91 4.24 16.30
CA PRO A 297 8.59 5.66 16.26
C PRO A 297 7.29 5.97 16.99
N SER A 298 7.22 7.12 17.65
CA SER A 298 6.00 7.55 18.35
C SER A 298 4.81 7.56 17.39
N GLY A 299 3.71 6.95 17.83
CA GLY A 299 2.46 6.89 17.08
C GLY A 299 2.25 5.62 16.26
N TYR A 300 3.29 4.84 15.96
CA TYR A 300 3.13 3.57 15.26
C TYR A 300 2.40 2.53 16.11
N PRO A 301 1.61 1.62 15.52
CA PRO A 301 0.93 0.60 16.29
C PRO A 301 1.93 -0.30 17.03
N ASN A 302 1.67 -0.61 18.30
CA ASN A 302 2.59 -1.36 19.17
C ASN A 302 2.94 -2.76 18.65
N TYR A 303 2.16 -3.31 17.72
CA TYR A 303 2.41 -4.62 17.10
C TYR A 303 3.35 -4.56 15.89
N HIS A 304 3.67 -3.36 15.39
CA HIS A 304 4.71 -3.15 14.38
C HIS A 304 5.96 -2.60 15.08
N LYS A 305 7.00 -3.42 15.16
CA LYS A 305 8.33 -2.92 15.52
C LYS A 305 9.01 -2.39 14.27
N SER A 306 9.49 -1.15 14.35
CA SER A 306 10.22 -0.49 13.28
C SER A 306 11.30 0.40 13.86
N ILE A 307 12.22 0.84 13.02
CA ILE A 307 13.22 1.86 13.30
C ILE A 307 13.11 3.00 12.32
N LEU A 308 13.37 4.20 12.81
CA LEU A 308 13.64 5.34 11.94
C LEU A 308 15.05 5.17 11.35
N VAL A 309 15.12 5.05 10.02
CA VAL A 309 16.39 4.92 9.27
C VAL A 309 16.91 6.30 8.88
N SER A 310 16.01 7.18 8.46
CA SER A 310 16.34 8.55 8.07
C SER A 310 15.15 9.45 8.35
N GLU A 311 15.42 10.69 8.77
CA GLU A 311 14.44 11.74 8.95
C GLU A 311 14.99 13.05 8.38
N SER A 312 14.13 13.75 7.66
CA SER A 312 14.33 15.12 7.21
C SER A 312 13.07 15.91 7.53
N ASP A 313 13.10 17.23 7.32
CA ASP A 313 11.97 18.12 7.58
C ASP A 313 10.69 17.70 6.83
N SER A 314 10.81 16.99 5.70
CA SER A 314 9.67 16.58 4.88
C SER A 314 9.41 15.08 4.86
N ARG A 315 10.36 14.25 5.31
CA ARG A 315 10.33 12.79 5.11
C ARG A 315 10.84 11.98 6.29
N LYS A 316 10.21 10.83 6.51
CA LYS A 316 10.66 9.76 7.41
C LYS A 316 10.79 8.46 6.61
N ILE A 317 11.94 7.82 6.69
CA ILE A 317 12.15 6.47 6.19
C ILE A 317 12.23 5.56 7.40
N ILE A 318 11.33 4.59 7.45
CA ILE A 318 11.32 3.57 8.50
C ILE A 318 11.63 2.20 7.91
N ARG A 319 12.22 1.35 8.75
CA ARG A 319 12.43 -0.06 8.46
C ARG A 319 11.75 -0.92 9.50
N PHE A 320 11.00 -1.91 9.06
CA PHE A 320 10.39 -2.87 9.97
C PHE A 320 11.44 -3.80 10.55
N THR A 321 11.40 -4.03 11.85
CA THR A 321 12.41 -4.85 12.53
C THR A 321 11.92 -6.26 12.79
N SER A 322 10.62 -6.50 12.95
CA SER A 322 10.08 -7.82 13.29
C SER A 322 8.90 -8.26 12.41
N GLY A 323 8.60 -9.56 12.45
CA GLY A 323 7.44 -10.15 11.79
C GLY A 323 7.67 -10.42 10.29
N ALA A 324 6.59 -10.71 9.57
CA ALA A 324 6.67 -11.02 8.12
C ALA A 324 7.27 -9.87 7.29
N ARG A 325 7.22 -8.63 7.81
CA ARG A 325 7.75 -7.44 7.15
C ARG A 325 9.17 -7.09 7.58
N ALA A 326 9.85 -7.90 8.38
CA ALA A 326 11.19 -7.59 8.84
C ALA A 326 12.13 -7.27 7.66
N GLY A 327 12.78 -6.11 7.75
CA GLY A 327 13.66 -5.50 6.75
C GLY A 327 12.98 -4.70 5.64
N ALA A 328 11.65 -4.75 5.52
CA ALA A 328 10.90 -3.91 4.59
C ALA A 328 11.09 -2.43 4.93
N LEU A 329 11.14 -1.60 3.88
CA LEU A 329 11.36 -0.17 3.98
C LEU A 329 10.10 0.60 3.60
N CYS A 330 9.86 1.70 4.29
CA CYS A 330 8.75 2.57 4.00
C CYS A 330 9.13 4.04 4.15
N SER A 331 8.81 4.85 3.14
CA SER A 331 8.99 6.29 3.14
C SER A 331 7.64 6.98 3.28
N MET A 332 7.53 7.87 4.26
CA MET A 332 6.31 8.64 4.55
C MET A 332 6.62 10.12 4.75
N PRO A 333 5.63 11.01 4.56
CA PRO A 333 5.78 12.42 4.89
C PRO A 333 6.11 12.62 6.38
N ASN A 334 6.97 13.60 6.69
CA ASN A 334 7.23 14.01 8.07
C ASN A 334 6.16 15.00 8.54
N THR A 335 4.91 14.54 8.62
CA THR A 335 3.80 15.38 9.09
C THR A 335 3.39 14.99 10.50
N GLU A 336 3.21 15.98 11.39
CA GLU A 336 2.43 15.85 12.64
C GLU A 336 0.93 15.76 12.33
N SER A 337 0.55 14.88 11.41
CA SER A 337 -0.84 14.69 11.02
C SER A 337 -1.57 13.85 12.08
N ASP A 338 -2.76 14.29 12.49
CA ASP A 338 -3.70 13.50 13.30
C ASP A 338 -4.05 12.15 12.65
N ILE A 339 -3.88 12.06 11.33
CA ILE A 339 -3.94 10.81 10.57
C ILE A 339 -2.52 10.28 10.44
N LYS A 340 -2.23 9.27 11.24
CA LYS A 340 -0.98 8.53 11.14
C LYS A 340 -1.01 7.74 9.85
N VAL A 341 -0.19 8.14 8.89
CA VAL A 341 0.11 7.31 7.71
C VAL A 341 0.83 6.07 8.24
N VAL A 342 0.15 4.92 8.18
CA VAL A 342 0.72 3.64 8.59
C VAL A 342 1.07 2.87 7.33
N CYS A 343 2.33 2.46 7.20
CA CYS A 343 2.75 1.57 6.15
C CYS A 343 2.01 0.24 6.26
N ILE A 344 1.27 -0.11 5.21
CA ILE A 344 0.31 -1.22 5.15
C ILE A 344 1.03 -2.55 5.02
#